data_AF-A0AAP2RGC9-F1
#
_entry.id   AF-A0AAP2RGC9-F1
#
_cell.length_a   1.000
_cell.length_b   1.000
_cell.length_c   1.000
_cell.angle_alpha   90.00
_cell.angle_beta   90.00
_cell.angle_gamma   90.00
#
_symmetry.space_group_name_H-M   'P 1'
#
loop_
_entity.id
_entity.type
_entity.pdbx_description
1 polymer ?
#
loop_
_entity_poly.entity_id
_entity_poly.type
_entity_poly.pdbx_seq_one_letter_code
_entity_poly.pdbx_strand_id
1 'polypeptide(L)'
;MNIFLTICIGLTEGVLIGYVLAAIKVAVRKNHYSGMQQEKARTLISKLAYVMKYVTSMLLVIGFIWCIFFLVMAIVVPNKADYANNMAELIVAVLTVISIIFAFIEFVKREK
;
A
#
# COMPACT_ATOMS: atom_id res chain seq x y z
N MET A 1 -4.10 25.80 -1.06
CA MET A 1 -3.29 24.69 -0.49
C MET A 1 -3.97 23.98 0.67
N ASN A 2 -4.45 24.68 1.72
CA ASN A 2 -5.04 24.01 2.89
C ASN A 2 -6.21 23.07 2.57
N ILE A 3 -7.14 23.48 1.70
CA ILE A 3 -8.27 22.63 1.30
C ILE A 3 -7.79 21.33 0.61
N PHE A 4 -6.82 21.43 -0.29
CA PHE A 4 -6.25 20.27 -1.00
C PHE A 4 -5.51 19.33 -0.03
N LEU A 5 -4.77 19.90 0.93
CA LEU A 5 -4.07 19.16 1.96
C LEU A 5 -5.06 18.42 2.88
N THR A 6 -6.15 19.08 3.31
CA THR A 6 -7.22 18.45 4.09
C THR A 6 -7.90 17.30 3.33
N ILE A 7 -8.13 17.45 2.02
CA ILE A 7 -8.68 16.38 1.18
C ILE A 7 -7.71 15.20 1.10
N CYS A 8 -6.40 15.44 0.90
CA CYS A 8 -5.40 14.38 0.86
C CYS A 8 -5.24 13.64 2.19
N ILE A 9 -5.32 14.37 3.32
CA ILE A 9 -5.35 13.77 4.66
C ILE A 9 -6.59 12.90 4.80
N GLY A 10 -7.78 13.43 4.49
CA GLY A 10 -9.04 12.68 4.58
C GLY A 10 -9.06 11.45 3.68
N LEU A 11 -8.48 11.52 2.48
CA LEU A 11 -8.31 10.37 1.58
C LEU A 11 -7.35 9.33 2.18
N THR A 12 -6.24 9.76 2.76
CA THR A 12 -5.27 8.85 3.40
C THR A 12 -5.90 8.16 4.61
N GLU A 13 -6.62 8.90 5.46
CA GLU A 13 -7.36 8.36 6.61
C GLU A 13 -8.47 7.41 6.16
N GLY A 14 -9.22 7.76 5.13
CA GLY A 14 -10.26 6.91 4.55
C GLY A 14 -9.70 5.60 3.98
N VAL A 15 -8.56 5.66 3.29
CA VAL A 15 -7.84 4.47 2.80
C VAL A 15 -7.34 3.62 3.97
N LEU A 16 -6.75 4.24 4.99
CA LEU A 16 -6.30 3.54 6.22
C LEU A 16 -7.46 2.81 6.90
N ILE A 17 -8.57 3.49 7.16
CA ILE A 17 -9.75 2.92 7.82
C ILE A 17 -10.35 1.82 6.94
N GLY A 18 -10.48 2.04 5.62
CA GLY A 18 -10.97 1.04 4.69
C GLY A 18 -10.14 -0.24 4.70
N TYR A 19 -8.81 -0.11 4.72
CA TYR A 19 -7.91 -1.26 4.82
C TYR A 19 -7.96 -1.94 6.20
N VAL A 20 -8.12 -1.19 7.29
CA VAL A 20 -8.27 -1.81 8.62
C VAL A 20 -9.58 -2.59 8.72
N LEU A 21 -10.71 -2.01 8.28
CA LEU A 21 -12.02 -2.67 8.30
C LEU A 21 -12.06 -3.89 7.38
N ALA A 22 -11.45 -3.82 6.20
CA ALA A 22 -11.35 -4.97 5.32
C ALA A 22 -10.48 -6.09 5.91
N ALA A 23 -9.38 -5.76 6.60
CA ALA A 23 -8.56 -6.75 7.32
C ALA A 23 -9.34 -7.43 8.46
N ILE A 24 -10.08 -6.66 9.25
CA ILE A 24 -10.94 -7.19 10.33
C ILE A 24 -12.03 -8.09 9.75
N LYS A 25 -12.71 -7.65 8.68
CA LYS A 25 -13.75 -8.45 8.01
C LYS A 25 -13.22 -9.80 7.52
N VAL A 26 -12.02 -9.82 6.93
CA VAL A 26 -11.36 -11.06 6.50
C VAL A 26 -10.99 -11.94 7.69
N ALA A 27 -10.49 -11.35 8.79
CA ALA A 27 -10.15 -12.09 10.00
C ALA A 27 -11.38 -12.75 10.66
N VAL A 28 -12.50 -12.02 10.77
CA VAL A 28 -13.76 -12.52 11.33
C VAL A 28 -14.36 -13.63 10.47
N ARG A 29 -14.33 -13.50 9.13
CA ARG A 29 -14.89 -14.51 8.21
C ARG A 29 -14.08 -15.81 8.20
N LYS A 30 -12.78 -15.76 8.54
CA LYS A 30 -11.87 -16.91 8.56
C LYS A 30 -12.14 -17.89 9.71
N ASN A 31 -12.81 -17.45 10.78
CA ASN A 31 -13.21 -18.31 11.90
C ASN A 31 -14.28 -19.36 11.52
N HIS A 32 -14.87 -19.29 10.32
CA HIS A 32 -15.90 -20.23 9.88
C HIS A 32 -15.40 -21.38 8.98
N TYR A 33 -14.10 -21.49 8.70
CA TYR A 33 -13.55 -22.56 7.87
C TYR A 33 -12.35 -23.24 8.57
N SER A 34 -12.68 -24.15 9.47
CA SER A 34 -11.74 -25.14 10.01
C SER A 34 -11.73 -26.34 9.07
N GLY A 35 -10.63 -26.51 8.34
CA GLY A 35 -10.47 -27.59 7.37
C GLY A 35 -9.00 -27.97 7.21
N MET A 36 -8.57 -28.85 8.13
CA MET A 36 -7.45 -29.77 8.08
C MET A 36 -6.01 -29.25 7.87
N GLN A 37 -5.21 -29.62 8.87
CA GLN A 37 -3.76 -29.63 8.91
C GLN A 37 -3.18 -30.36 7.69
N GLN A 38 -2.28 -29.70 6.94
CA GLN A 38 -0.97 -30.22 6.52
C GLN A 38 -0.19 -29.13 5.75
N GLU A 39 1.12 -29.07 5.99
CA GLU A 39 2.12 -28.06 5.56
C GLU A 39 2.05 -26.64 6.17
N LYS A 40 2.47 -26.51 7.44
CA LYS A 40 2.64 -25.23 8.14
C LYS A 40 3.44 -24.19 7.33
N ALA A 41 4.46 -24.59 6.58
CA ALA A 41 5.25 -23.70 5.73
C ALA A 41 4.45 -23.12 4.54
N ARG A 42 3.59 -23.90 3.89
CA ARG A 42 2.80 -23.49 2.72
C ARG A 42 1.68 -22.51 3.10
N THR A 43 1.05 -22.72 4.27
CA THR A 43 0.09 -21.74 4.83
C THR A 43 0.76 -20.44 5.28
N LEU A 44 2.02 -20.46 5.72
CA LEU A 44 2.73 -19.24 6.12
C LEU A 44 3.12 -18.42 4.90
N ILE A 45 3.69 -19.04 3.86
CA ILE A 45 4.06 -18.33 2.61
C ILE A 45 2.83 -17.77 1.90
N SER A 46 1.74 -18.54 1.81
CA SER A 46 0.50 -18.05 1.17
C SER A 46 -0.19 -16.94 1.97
N LYS A 47 -0.17 -16.98 3.31
CA LYS A 47 -0.64 -15.87 4.15
C LYS A 47 0.28 -14.65 4.05
N LEU A 48 1.59 -14.84 4.08
CA LEU A 48 2.58 -13.76 3.92
C LEU A 48 2.43 -13.06 2.57
N ALA A 49 2.30 -13.82 1.48
CA ALA A 49 2.07 -13.26 0.15
C ALA A 49 0.74 -12.49 0.06
N TYR A 50 -0.31 -12.97 0.73
CA TYR A 50 -1.59 -12.25 0.81
C TYR A 50 -1.48 -10.93 1.59
N VAL A 51 -0.86 -10.97 2.77
CA VAL A 51 -0.60 -9.78 3.61
C VAL A 51 0.29 -8.80 2.87
N MET A 52 1.33 -9.27 2.20
CA MET A 52 2.23 -8.41 1.44
C MET A 52 1.51 -7.78 0.25
N LYS A 53 0.72 -8.54 -0.52
CA LYS A 53 -0.11 -7.97 -1.60
C LYS A 53 -0.99 -6.85 -1.09
N TYR A 54 -1.59 -7.07 0.09
CA TYR A 54 -2.47 -6.11 0.74
C TYR A 54 -1.74 -4.83 1.18
N VAL A 55 -0.60 -4.98 1.84
CA VAL A 55 0.23 -3.84 2.27
C VAL A 55 0.79 -3.08 1.05
N THR A 56 1.27 -3.79 0.04
CA THR A 56 1.79 -3.18 -1.19
C THR A 56 0.70 -2.39 -1.91
N SER A 57 -0.52 -2.93 -2.08
CA SER A 57 -1.61 -2.19 -2.73
C SER A 57 -2.04 -0.97 -1.93
N MET A 58 -2.01 -1.06 -0.60
CA MET A 58 -2.30 0.08 0.28
C MET A 58 -1.29 1.22 0.09
N LEU A 59 0.01 0.88 0.15
CA LEU A 59 1.09 1.86 0.01
C LEU A 59 1.11 2.50 -1.38
N LEU A 60 0.83 1.74 -2.44
CA LEU A 60 0.68 2.26 -3.80
C LEU A 60 -0.42 3.32 -3.90
N VAL A 61 -1.59 3.06 -3.32
CA VAL A 61 -2.71 4.02 -3.35
C VAL A 61 -2.38 5.28 -2.56
N ILE A 62 -1.80 5.14 -1.36
CA ILE A 62 -1.40 6.29 -0.54
C ILE A 62 -0.34 7.11 -1.29
N GLY A 63 0.73 6.46 -1.77
CA GLY A 63 1.79 7.16 -2.50
C GLY A 63 1.27 7.87 -3.75
N PHE A 64 0.31 7.28 -4.47
CA PHE A 64 -0.33 7.94 -5.61
C PHE A 64 -1.10 9.22 -5.20
N ILE A 65 -1.85 9.18 -4.11
CA ILE A 65 -2.56 10.36 -3.57
C ILE A 65 -1.56 11.49 -3.25
N TRP A 66 -0.44 11.15 -2.62
CA TRP A 66 0.60 12.12 -2.27
C TRP A 66 1.36 12.64 -3.49
N CYS A 67 1.64 11.80 -4.49
CA CYS A 67 2.24 12.25 -5.76
C CYS A 67 1.34 13.27 -6.48
N ILE A 68 0.03 13.05 -6.53
CA ILE A 68 -0.92 14.04 -7.09
C ILE A 68 -0.86 15.36 -6.31
N PHE A 69 -0.81 15.29 -4.98
CA PHE A 69 -0.69 16.47 -4.14
C PHE A 69 0.59 17.26 -4.42
N PHE A 70 1.75 16.59 -4.52
CA PHE A 70 3.02 17.25 -4.84
C PHE A 70 3.03 17.83 -6.26
N LEU A 71 2.43 17.16 -7.23
CA LEU A 71 2.25 17.69 -8.59
C LEU A 71 1.46 19.00 -8.58
N VAL A 72 0.32 19.02 -7.89
CA VAL A 72 -0.51 20.22 -7.76
C VAL A 72 0.25 21.33 -7.00
N MET A 73 1.02 20.97 -5.98
CA MET A 73 1.85 21.93 -5.24
C MET A 73 2.91 22.58 -6.14
N ALA A 74 3.59 21.81 -6.98
CA ALA A 74 4.61 22.32 -7.90
C ALA A 74 4.02 23.30 -8.93
N ILE A 75 2.83 23.01 -9.44
CA ILE A 75 2.13 23.87 -10.42
C ILE A 75 1.66 25.18 -9.76
N VAL A 76 1.08 25.10 -8.57
CA VAL A 76 0.48 26.27 -7.89
C VAL A 76 1.53 27.15 -7.22
N VAL A 77 2.63 26.56 -6.73
CA VAL A 77 3.71 27.28 -6.04
C VAL A 77 5.05 26.89 -6.68
N PRO A 78 5.48 27.57 -7.75
CA PRO A 78 6.69 27.20 -8.50
C PRO A 78 7.96 27.27 -7.65
N ASN A 79 8.01 28.16 -6.64
CA ASN A 79 9.12 28.21 -5.67
C ASN A 79 9.29 26.94 -4.82
N LYS A 80 8.31 26.03 -4.82
CA LYS A 80 8.36 24.73 -4.14
C LYS A 80 8.44 23.55 -5.10
N ALA A 81 8.66 23.80 -6.40
CA ALA A 81 8.72 22.75 -7.41
C ALA A 81 9.85 21.74 -7.13
N ASP A 82 11.06 22.21 -6.78
CA ASP A 82 12.19 21.33 -6.45
C ASP A 82 11.91 20.46 -5.22
N TYR A 83 11.27 21.05 -4.20
CA TYR A 83 10.84 20.30 -3.02
C TYR A 83 9.81 19.22 -3.37
N ALA A 84 8.78 19.58 -4.14
CA ALA A 84 7.75 18.65 -4.57
C ALA A 84 8.30 17.51 -5.43
N ASN A 85 9.26 17.81 -6.32
CA ASN A 85 9.92 16.81 -7.14
C ASN A 85 10.73 15.82 -6.29
N ASN A 86 11.56 16.32 -5.37
CA ASN A 86 12.37 15.45 -4.49
C ASN A 86 11.49 14.55 -3.61
N MET A 87 10.37 15.07 -3.10
CA MET A 87 9.42 14.27 -2.30
C MET A 87 8.71 13.21 -3.15
N ALA A 88 8.31 13.54 -4.39
CA ALA A 88 7.70 12.59 -5.31
C ALA A 88 8.68 11.48 -5.74
N GLU A 89 9.93 11.84 -6.05
CA GLU A 89 10.98 10.88 -6.39
C GLU A 89 11.24 9.90 -5.24
N LEU A 90 11.31 10.41 -4.00
CA LEU A 90 11.49 9.56 -2.82
C LEU A 90 10.32 8.57 -2.66
N ILE A 91 9.07 9.03 -2.82
CA ILE A 91 7.88 8.15 -2.75
C ILE A 91 7.96 7.07 -3.83
N VAL A 92 8.24 7.45 -5.07
CA VAL A 92 8.35 6.51 -6.19
C VAL A 92 9.47 5.50 -5.94
N ALA A 93 10.64 5.94 -5.46
CA ALA A 93 11.77 5.06 -5.14
C ALA A 93 11.42 4.04 -4.03
N VAL A 94 10.69 4.44 -2.99
CA VAL A 94 10.26 3.50 -1.94
C VAL A 94 9.22 2.52 -2.48
N LEU A 95 8.26 2.99 -3.28
CA LEU A 95 7.22 2.14 -3.87
C LEU A 95 7.81 1.11 -4.86
N THR A 96 8.86 1.46 -5.62
CA THR A 96 9.53 0.51 -6.52
C THR A 96 10.23 -0.59 -5.74
N VAL A 97 10.97 -0.25 -4.67
CA VAL A 97 11.61 -1.25 -3.79
C VAL A 97 10.57 -2.21 -3.21
N ILE A 98 9.46 -1.69 -2.69
CA ILE A 98 8.36 -2.52 -2.15
C ILE A 98 7.75 -3.41 -3.25
N SER A 99 7.56 -2.88 -4.46
CA SER A 99 7.01 -3.63 -5.59
C SER A 99 7.94 -4.75 -6.04
N ILE A 100 9.26 -4.53 -6.00
CA ILE A 100 10.26 -5.56 -6.29
C ILE A 100 10.22 -6.68 -5.24
N ILE A 101 10.18 -6.33 -3.95
CA ILE A 101 10.07 -7.32 -2.85
C ILE A 101 8.79 -8.16 -3.02
N PHE A 102 7.67 -7.50 -3.33
CA PHE A 102 6.41 -8.17 -3.60
C PHE A 102 6.52 -9.15 -4.78
N ALA A 103 7.14 -8.73 -5.89
CA ALA A 103 7.35 -9.58 -7.05
C ALA A 103 8.22 -10.82 -6.72
N PHE A 104 9.28 -10.66 -5.91
CA PHE A 104 10.09 -11.79 -5.44
C PHE A 104 9.29 -12.78 -4.59
N ILE A 105 8.43 -12.28 -3.69
CA ILE A 105 7.62 -13.15 -2.85
C ILE A 105 6.53 -13.85 -3.65
N GLU A 106 5.95 -13.19 -4.65
CA GLU A 106 5.04 -13.82 -5.59
C GLU A 106 5.74 -14.89 -6.45
N PHE A 107 6.99 -14.65 -6.85
CA PHE A 107 7.81 -15.63 -7.58
C PHE A 107 8.09 -16.88 -6.74
N VAL A 108 8.59 -16.73 -5.50
CA VAL A 108 8.84 -17.85 -4.57
C VAL A 108 7.59 -18.68 -4.29
N LYS A 109 6.40 -18.04 -4.30
CA LYS A 109 5.12 -18.74 -4.16
C LYS A 109 4.78 -19.58 -5.40
N ARG A 110 5.13 -19.13 -6.61
CA ARG A 110 4.80 -19.82 -7.88
C ARG A 110 5.76 -20.97 -8.19
N GLU A 111 6.98 -20.93 -7.67
CA GLU A 111 8.02 -21.95 -7.87
C GLU A 111 7.80 -23.22 -7.01
N LYS A 112 6.87 -23.19 -6.04
CA LYS A 112 6.50 -24.31 -5.14
C LYS A 112 5.02 -24.70 -5.29
#